data_AF-A0AAD9YWZ1-F1
#
_entry.id   AF-A0AAD9YWZ1-F1
#
_cell.length_a   1.000
_cell.length_b   1.000
_cell.length_c   1.000
_cell.angle_alpha   90.00
_cell.angle_beta   90.00
_cell.angle_gamma   90.00
#
_symmetry.space_group_name_H-M   'P 1'
#
loop_
_entity.id
_entity.type
_entity.pdbx_description
1 polymer ?
#
loop_
_entity_poly.entity_id
_entity_poly.type
_entity_poly.pdbx_seq_one_letter_code
_entity_poly.pdbx_strand_id
1 'polypeptide(L)'
;MVTTDDPKLAKQSAERRESTACFVHHLLEKQRRARKGNFPNLQEINEDTKADKSAVTNHVPATNSRLLTKKQLSDMACGVREFSKRLGSVRLKLRVKTVFLLTKAHDKGLIGYTQEVVEWLLSKDRETPYIVYVEDTLEHNHTFDAKSIIAQDPSREGRLKYWNNELCAKRPLTFDFVITLGGDGTLLYASWLFQRIVPPVLSFALGSLGFLTKFDYAGFRETLTSAFKDGVTVSLRLRFEGTVMRSQTKGQNRDLVAELIGEEAEDDYTHKPDGSYEILNDIVNYTNLLLPIAMSAIEIFGDDEHFTTVQADGVCVATPTGSTAYNLAAGGSLCHPENPVILVTAICAHTLSFRPIILPDTIVLRVGVPYDARTSSWASFDGRERVELCQGDYVTISASRYPFANIMQQGRRSEDWVNSISRTLNWNSRQRQKSFKEWRFDEEERKEEKEREKGQE
;
A
#
# COMPACT_ATOMS: atom_id res chain seq x y z
N MET A 1 -0.34 27.65 63.40
CA MET A 1 0.08 26.33 62.88
C MET A 1 0.28 26.48 61.39
N VAL A 2 1.40 25.95 60.92
CA VAL A 2 2.08 26.26 59.66
C VAL A 2 1.44 25.56 58.47
N THR A 3 1.49 26.28 57.35
CA THR A 3 1.23 25.93 55.95
C THR A 3 1.99 24.69 55.46
N THR A 4 1.47 23.95 54.48
CA THR A 4 1.91 24.00 53.06
C THR A 4 1.31 22.85 52.26
N ASP A 5 0.62 23.23 51.19
CA ASP A 5 0.36 22.43 49.99
C ASP A 5 1.68 21.94 49.37
N ASP A 6 1.75 20.67 48.97
CA ASP A 6 2.82 20.14 48.12
C ASP A 6 2.25 19.71 46.76
N PRO A 7 2.35 20.55 45.71
CA PRO A 7 1.74 20.33 44.39
C PRO A 7 2.54 19.35 43.50
N LYS A 8 3.33 18.44 44.09
CA LYS A 8 4.25 17.56 43.35
C LYS A 8 3.74 16.15 43.07
N LEU A 9 2.71 15.66 43.77
CA LEU A 9 2.18 14.31 43.50
C LEU A 9 1.06 14.25 42.44
N ALA A 10 0.40 15.37 42.12
CA ALA A 10 -0.65 15.41 41.11
C ALA A 10 -0.14 15.69 39.67
N LYS A 11 1.15 15.97 39.50
CA LYS A 11 1.77 16.29 38.19
C LYS A 11 2.45 15.10 37.50
N GLN A 12 2.61 13.94 38.14
CA GLN A 12 3.29 12.79 37.51
C GLN A 12 2.38 11.84 36.72
N SER A 13 1.05 12.03 36.74
CA SER A 13 0.11 11.23 35.94
C SER A 13 -0.61 12.00 34.82
N ALA A 14 -0.28 13.28 34.65
CA ALA A 14 -0.92 14.19 33.70
C ALA A 14 -0.09 14.48 32.44
N GLU A 15 1.11 13.93 32.29
CA GLU A 15 1.81 13.81 30.99
C GLU A 15 1.28 12.60 30.18
N ARG A 16 -0.06 12.46 30.12
CA ARG A 16 -0.70 11.47 29.26
C ARG A 16 -0.65 11.95 27.82
N ARG A 17 0.41 11.50 27.12
CA ARG A 17 0.48 11.27 25.66
C ARG A 17 0.04 12.43 24.76
N GLU A 18 0.95 13.36 24.48
CA GLU A 18 0.87 14.24 23.29
C GLU A 18 1.82 13.84 22.15
N SER A 19 2.60 12.76 22.25
CA SER A 19 3.53 12.40 21.18
C SER A 19 3.50 10.91 20.82
N THR A 20 2.64 10.53 19.88
CA THR A 20 2.95 9.57 18.81
C THR A 20 1.83 9.61 17.76
N ALA A 21 1.84 10.65 16.93
CA ALA A 21 1.27 10.55 15.59
C ALA A 21 2.42 10.10 14.67
N CYS A 22 2.21 9.08 13.83
CA CYS A 22 3.21 8.64 12.84
C CYS A 22 3.78 9.89 12.17
N PHE A 23 5.09 10.11 12.27
CA PHE A 23 5.71 11.39 11.95
C PHE A 23 5.33 11.90 10.55
N VAL A 24 5.24 10.99 9.57
CA VAL A 24 4.83 11.30 8.19
C VAL A 24 3.40 11.85 8.16
N HIS A 25 2.46 11.22 8.85
CA HIS A 25 1.07 11.65 8.90
C HIS A 25 0.83 12.84 9.83
N HIS A 26 1.60 12.97 10.90
CA HIS A 26 1.63 14.18 11.73
C HIS A 26 2.10 15.40 10.92
N LEU A 27 3.10 15.22 10.07
CA LEU A 27 3.62 16.28 9.21
C LEU A 27 2.61 16.65 8.11
N LEU A 28 1.89 15.66 7.56
CA LEU A 28 0.73 15.88 6.68
C LEU A 28 -0.39 16.66 7.39
N GLU A 29 -0.73 16.31 8.63
CA GLU A 29 -1.74 17.01 9.42
C GLU A 29 -1.33 18.44 9.78
N LYS A 30 -0.06 18.68 10.11
CA LYS A 30 0.47 20.00 10.44
C LYS A 30 0.43 20.96 9.23
N GLN A 31 0.78 20.46 8.04
CA GLN A 31 0.61 21.19 6.77
C GLN A 31 -0.85 21.52 6.49
N ARG A 32 -1.77 20.59 6.74
CA ARG A 32 -3.22 20.83 6.64
C ARG A 32 -3.70 21.92 7.60
N ARG A 33 -3.25 21.89 8.86
CA ARG A 33 -3.60 22.92 9.87
C ARG A 33 -3.05 24.30 9.48
N ALA A 34 -1.86 24.37 8.88
CA ALA A 34 -1.31 25.62 8.37
C ALA A 34 -2.11 26.22 7.18
N ARG A 35 -2.82 25.39 6.40
CA ARG A 35 -3.75 25.83 5.34
C ARG A 35 -5.16 26.16 5.85
N LYS A 36 -5.55 25.71 7.04
CA LYS A 36 -6.88 25.89 7.67
C LYS A 36 -7.13 27.30 8.25
N GLY A 37 -6.42 28.33 7.79
CA GLY A 37 -6.64 29.70 8.22
C GLY A 37 -7.98 30.32 7.80
N ASN A 38 -8.91 29.59 7.16
CA ASN A 38 -10.11 30.21 6.58
C ASN A 38 -11.37 29.32 6.38
N PHE A 39 -11.69 28.33 7.24
CA PHE A 39 -12.99 27.64 7.20
C PHE A 39 -13.45 27.13 8.60
N PRO A 40 -14.76 27.15 8.93
CA PRO A 40 -15.27 26.97 10.29
C PRO A 40 -15.22 25.53 10.83
N ASN A 41 -15.21 25.42 12.16
CA ASN A 41 -15.16 24.17 12.94
C ASN A 41 -16.45 23.35 12.79
N LEU A 42 -16.33 22.08 12.41
CA LEU A 42 -17.43 21.12 12.18
C LEU A 42 -17.58 20.12 13.34
N GLN A 43 -17.50 20.61 14.59
CA GLN A 43 -17.57 19.76 15.79
C GLN A 43 -18.99 19.61 16.38
N GLU A 44 -20.05 20.16 15.76
CA GLU A 44 -21.38 20.26 16.39
C GLU A 44 -22.54 19.49 15.71
N ILE A 45 -22.29 18.45 14.90
CA ILE A 45 -23.39 17.69 14.25
C ILE A 45 -23.49 16.24 14.73
N ASN A 46 -23.32 15.98 16.03
CA ASN A 46 -23.48 14.62 16.58
C ASN A 46 -24.25 14.62 17.91
N GLU A 47 -25.51 15.08 17.88
CA GLU A 47 -26.52 14.71 18.86
C GLU A 47 -27.82 14.43 18.09
N ASP A 48 -28.01 13.17 17.67
CA ASP A 48 -29.30 12.46 17.66
C ASP A 48 -29.26 11.27 16.70
N THR A 49 -28.82 10.11 17.18
CA THR A 49 -29.40 8.83 16.72
C THR A 49 -29.24 7.76 17.79
N LYS A 50 -30.36 7.32 18.35
CA LYS A 50 -30.43 6.30 19.40
C LYS A 50 -29.98 4.94 18.88
N ALA A 51 -29.30 4.22 19.77
CA ALA A 51 -28.74 2.89 19.58
C ALA A 51 -29.79 1.83 19.21
N ASP A 52 -29.40 0.90 18.34
CA ASP A 52 -29.98 -0.44 18.32
C ASP A 52 -28.89 -1.51 18.24
N LYS A 53 -29.12 -2.59 19.01
CA LYS A 53 -28.16 -3.66 19.31
C LYS A 53 -28.18 -4.77 18.24
N SER A 54 -27.07 -5.50 18.19
CA SER A 54 -26.80 -6.77 17.48
C SER A 54 -26.48 -6.75 15.97
N ALA A 55 -25.22 -6.45 15.66
CA ALA A 55 -24.33 -7.24 14.80
C ALA A 55 -22.91 -6.65 14.95
N VAL A 56 -21.92 -7.46 15.32
CA VAL A 56 -20.54 -7.00 15.46
C VAL A 56 -19.91 -6.91 14.07
N THR A 57 -20.10 -5.78 13.40
CA THR A 57 -19.28 -5.35 12.26
C THR A 57 -18.30 -4.29 12.76
N ASN A 58 -17.01 -4.64 12.77
CA ASN A 58 -15.93 -3.75 13.19
C ASN A 58 -15.65 -2.68 12.11
N HIS A 59 -16.50 -1.67 12.02
CA HIS A 59 -16.18 -0.43 11.29
C HIS A 59 -16.32 0.76 12.24
N VAL A 60 -15.18 1.23 12.78
CA VAL A 60 -15.12 2.52 13.49
C VAL A 60 -15.16 3.63 12.44
N PRO A 61 -16.18 4.52 12.43
CA PRO A 61 -16.36 5.48 11.35
C PRO A 61 -15.29 6.58 11.46
N ALA A 62 -14.36 6.61 10.51
CA ALA A 62 -13.47 7.74 10.31
C ALA A 62 -13.84 8.37 8.97
N THR A 63 -14.53 9.50 9.00
CA THR A 63 -14.93 10.38 7.87
C THR A 63 -14.39 9.89 6.53
N ASN A 64 -15.21 9.11 5.82
CA ASN A 64 -14.89 8.46 4.55
C ASN A 64 -14.61 9.53 3.49
N SER A 65 -13.67 9.30 2.55
CA SER A 65 -13.38 10.27 1.49
C SER A 65 -14.60 10.59 0.61
N ARG A 66 -15.64 9.76 0.65
CA ARG A 66 -16.98 10.04 0.09
C ARG A 66 -17.62 11.33 0.62
N LEU A 67 -17.35 11.73 1.86
CA LEU A 67 -17.89 12.97 2.43
C LEU A 67 -17.16 14.21 1.89
N LEU A 68 -16.09 14.01 1.11
CA LEU A 68 -15.32 15.09 0.51
C LEU A 68 -15.85 15.36 -0.90
N THR A 69 -16.05 16.63 -1.19
CA THR A 69 -16.33 17.11 -2.55
C THR A 69 -15.14 16.79 -3.48
N LYS A 70 -15.39 16.71 -4.79
CA LYS A 70 -14.34 16.56 -5.82
C LYS A 70 -13.20 17.57 -5.65
N LYS A 71 -13.53 18.82 -5.33
CA LYS A 71 -12.54 19.86 -5.04
C LYS A 71 -11.65 19.50 -3.84
N GLN A 72 -12.25 19.05 -2.74
CA GLN A 72 -11.51 18.64 -1.55
C GLN A 72 -10.62 17.41 -1.79
N LEU A 73 -11.07 16.45 -2.61
CA LEU A 73 -10.27 15.29 -3.03
C LEU A 73 -9.07 15.72 -3.88
N SER A 74 -9.30 16.61 -4.84
CA SER A 74 -8.24 17.18 -5.69
C SER A 74 -7.21 17.97 -4.87
N ASP A 75 -7.66 18.84 -3.96
CA ASP A 75 -6.80 19.61 -3.06
C ASP A 75 -5.98 18.69 -2.14
N MET A 76 -6.58 17.59 -1.69
CA MET A 76 -5.92 16.57 -0.89
C MET A 76 -4.84 15.85 -1.70
N ALA A 77 -5.17 15.34 -2.89
CA ALA A 77 -4.22 14.65 -3.77
C ALA A 77 -3.03 15.56 -4.11
N CYS A 78 -3.30 16.83 -4.44
CA CYS A 78 -2.29 17.85 -4.69
C CYS A 78 -1.41 18.09 -3.44
N GLY A 79 -2.01 18.21 -2.26
CA GLY A 79 -1.28 18.39 -1.01
C GLY A 79 -0.35 17.22 -0.67
N VAL A 80 -0.83 15.99 -0.85
CA VAL A 80 -0.02 14.77 -0.67
C VAL A 80 1.15 14.74 -1.67
N ARG A 81 0.90 15.13 -2.92
CA ARG A 81 1.93 15.19 -3.97
C ARG A 81 3.02 16.20 -3.66
N GLU A 82 2.65 17.41 -3.28
CA GLU A 82 3.61 18.45 -2.89
C GLU A 82 4.46 18.00 -1.70
N PHE A 83 3.81 17.35 -0.72
CA PHE A 83 4.49 16.79 0.42
C PHE A 83 5.46 15.66 0.04
N SER A 84 5.04 14.73 -0.84
CA SER A 84 5.89 13.64 -1.36
C SER A 84 7.15 14.17 -2.06
N LYS A 85 7.03 15.22 -2.87
CA LYS A 85 8.18 15.87 -3.53
C LYS A 85 9.19 16.41 -2.51
N ARG A 86 8.71 17.12 -1.48
CA ARG A 86 9.56 17.65 -0.40
C ARG A 86 10.21 16.51 0.39
N LEU A 87 9.44 15.50 0.79
CA LEU A 87 9.91 14.40 1.62
C LEU A 87 11.03 13.59 0.95
N GLY A 88 10.90 13.32 -0.35
CA GLY A 88 11.92 12.59 -1.09
C GLY A 88 13.23 13.35 -1.32
N SER A 89 13.29 14.65 -1.02
CA SER A 89 14.52 15.47 -1.04
C SER A 89 15.18 15.65 0.33
N VAL A 90 14.51 15.25 1.41
CA VAL A 90 14.94 15.49 2.78
C VAL A 90 15.31 14.18 3.48
N ARG A 91 16.40 14.19 4.23
CA ARG A 91 16.73 13.10 5.15
C ARG A 91 15.96 13.26 6.45
N LEU A 92 15.17 12.25 6.79
CA LEU A 92 14.37 12.22 8.01
C LEU A 92 15.10 11.43 9.09
N LYS A 93 15.47 12.10 10.19
CA LYS A 93 15.96 11.42 11.39
C LYS A 93 14.79 11.01 12.26
N LEU A 94 14.45 9.73 12.22
CA LEU A 94 13.33 9.16 12.97
C LEU A 94 13.78 8.84 14.41
N ARG A 95 12.96 9.19 15.40
CA ARG A 95 13.15 8.76 16.79
C ARG A 95 12.45 7.42 16.99
N VAL A 96 13.08 6.35 16.50
CA VAL A 96 12.51 5.00 16.56
C VAL A 96 12.60 4.46 17.99
N LYS A 97 11.47 4.07 18.59
CA LYS A 97 11.44 3.31 19.85
C LYS A 97 10.76 1.97 19.67
N THR A 98 9.74 1.93 18.82
CA THR A 98 8.94 0.75 18.54
C THR A 98 9.15 0.30 17.11
N VAL A 99 9.58 -0.95 16.95
CA VAL A 99 9.84 -1.57 15.65
C VAL A 99 8.84 -2.70 15.44
N PHE A 100 8.12 -2.65 14.34
CA PHE A 100 7.22 -3.71 13.89
C PHE A 100 7.93 -4.59 12.88
N LEU A 101 8.05 -5.88 13.17
CA LEU A 101 8.67 -6.85 12.28
C LEU A 101 7.59 -7.70 11.61
N LEU A 102 7.61 -7.70 10.27
CA LEU A 102 6.72 -8.46 9.44
C LEU A 102 7.50 -9.44 8.58
N THR A 103 7.13 -10.71 8.60
CA THR A 103 7.78 -11.74 7.80
C THR A 103 6.76 -12.40 6.89
N LYS A 104 7.23 -12.96 5.77
CA LYS A 104 6.35 -13.72 4.87
C LYS A 104 5.79 -14.92 5.63
N ALA A 105 4.45 -15.01 5.68
CA ALA A 105 3.74 -16.07 6.37
C ALA A 105 4.08 -17.46 5.79
N HIS A 106 4.00 -18.48 6.66
CA HIS A 106 4.17 -19.90 6.35
C HIS A 106 5.54 -20.32 5.78
N ASP A 107 6.53 -19.42 5.74
CA ASP A 107 7.88 -19.73 5.31
C ASP A 107 8.78 -20.04 6.51
N LYS A 108 8.95 -21.34 6.81
CA LYS A 108 9.73 -21.80 7.97
C LYS A 108 11.19 -21.35 7.91
N GLY A 109 11.76 -21.18 6.71
CA GLY A 109 13.14 -20.74 6.52
C GLY A 109 13.37 -19.32 7.03
N LEU A 110 12.31 -18.48 7.04
CA LEU A 110 12.42 -17.10 7.47
C LEU A 110 12.43 -16.88 8.98
N ILE A 111 12.04 -17.89 9.75
CA ILE A 111 11.97 -17.77 11.21
C ILE A 111 13.37 -17.54 11.79
N GLY A 112 14.41 -18.21 11.27
CA GLY A 112 15.80 -17.98 11.70
C GLY A 112 16.30 -16.56 11.39
N TYR A 113 16.02 -16.04 10.19
CA TYR A 113 16.34 -14.66 9.84
C TYR A 113 15.56 -13.64 10.70
N THR A 114 14.31 -13.95 11.03
CA THR A 114 13.49 -13.15 11.94
C THR A 114 14.13 -13.08 13.32
N GLN A 115 14.55 -14.22 13.86
CA GLN A 115 15.26 -14.32 15.13
C GLN A 115 16.54 -13.48 15.10
N GLU A 116 17.36 -13.59 14.04
CA GLU A 116 18.61 -12.83 13.92
C GLU A 116 18.38 -11.31 13.97
N VAL A 117 17.36 -10.82 13.26
CA VAL A 117 16.99 -9.40 13.27
C VAL A 117 16.49 -8.98 14.66
N VAL A 118 15.67 -9.80 15.33
CA VAL A 118 15.17 -9.53 16.68
C VAL A 118 16.31 -9.47 17.69
N GLU A 119 17.24 -10.43 17.67
CA GLU A 119 18.40 -10.46 18.55
C GLU A 119 19.29 -9.24 18.33
N TRP A 120 19.49 -8.84 17.06
CA TRP A 120 20.26 -7.65 16.71
C TRP A 120 19.60 -6.36 17.21
N LEU A 121 18.29 -6.20 16.98
CA LEU A 121 17.52 -5.05 17.46
C LEU A 121 17.50 -4.98 18.99
N LEU A 122 17.48 -6.14 19.66
CA LEU A 122 17.42 -6.23 21.10
C LEU A 122 18.81 -6.21 21.79
N SER A 123 19.91 -6.10 21.05
CA SER A 123 21.27 -6.02 21.62
C SER A 123 21.46 -4.78 22.51
N LYS A 124 22.32 -4.91 23.54
CA LYS A 124 22.78 -3.81 24.39
C LYS A 124 23.65 -2.79 23.65
N ASP A 125 24.21 -3.17 22.52
CA ASP A 125 25.10 -2.31 21.71
C ASP A 125 24.33 -1.20 20.98
N ARG A 126 23.01 -1.11 21.17
CA ARG A 126 22.16 -0.09 20.55
C ARG A 126 22.08 1.14 21.45
N GLU A 127 22.23 2.31 20.85
CA GLU A 127 22.14 3.60 21.56
C GLU A 127 20.77 3.81 22.22
N THR A 128 19.72 3.20 21.67
CA THR A 128 18.33 3.29 22.17
C THR A 128 17.77 1.88 22.43
N PRO A 129 17.12 1.63 23.57
CA PRO A 129 16.46 0.36 23.82
C PRO A 129 15.16 0.26 23.01
N TYR A 130 15.19 -0.52 21.93
CA TYR A 130 14.02 -0.74 21.08
C TYR A 130 13.05 -1.76 21.68
N ILE A 131 11.75 -1.52 21.46
CA ILE A 131 10.67 -2.49 21.67
C ILE A 131 10.34 -3.10 20.31
N VAL A 132 10.46 -4.42 20.21
CA VAL A 132 10.28 -5.15 18.95
C VAL A 132 8.98 -5.94 19.02
N TYR A 133 8.12 -5.71 18.03
CA TYR A 133 6.86 -6.42 17.85
C TYR A 133 7.02 -7.48 16.76
N VAL A 134 6.75 -8.73 17.10
CA VAL A 134 6.71 -9.88 16.16
C VAL A 134 5.31 -10.48 16.13
N GLU A 135 5.00 -11.32 15.14
CA GLU A 135 3.67 -11.95 15.04
C GLU A 135 3.42 -12.87 16.25
N ASP A 136 2.19 -12.86 16.77
CA ASP A 136 1.78 -13.69 17.93
C ASP A 136 1.98 -15.20 17.72
N THR A 137 1.87 -15.66 16.48
CA THR A 137 2.17 -17.04 16.07
C THR A 137 3.60 -17.49 16.43
N LEU A 138 4.55 -16.55 16.59
CA LEU A 138 5.94 -16.83 16.92
C LEU A 138 6.19 -17.00 18.42
N GLU A 139 5.25 -16.63 19.29
CA GLU A 139 5.43 -16.69 20.75
C GLU A 139 5.77 -18.09 21.24
N HIS A 140 5.07 -19.10 20.71
CA HIS A 140 5.21 -20.50 21.09
C HIS A 140 6.03 -21.32 20.09
N ASN A 141 6.69 -20.65 19.13
CA ASN A 141 7.40 -21.33 18.06
C ASN A 141 8.80 -21.78 18.51
N HIS A 142 9.08 -23.08 18.41
CA HIS A 142 10.35 -23.68 18.84
C HIS A 142 11.57 -23.19 18.05
N THR A 143 11.41 -22.80 16.79
CA THR A 143 12.53 -22.31 15.95
C THR A 143 12.85 -20.85 16.27
N PHE A 144 11.84 -20.05 16.59
CA PHE A 144 12.05 -18.67 17.02
C PHE A 144 12.61 -18.59 18.45
N ASP A 145 12.17 -19.51 19.31
CA ASP A 145 12.64 -19.68 20.69
C ASP A 145 12.75 -18.37 21.48
N ALA A 146 11.60 -17.68 21.63
CA ALA A 146 11.51 -16.42 22.36
C ALA A 146 12.08 -16.52 23.79
N LYS A 147 11.97 -17.70 24.41
CA LYS A 147 12.50 -17.95 25.76
C LYS A 147 14.03 -17.89 25.78
N SER A 148 14.70 -18.53 24.83
CA SER A 148 16.15 -18.45 24.71
C SER A 148 16.64 -17.05 24.38
N ILE A 149 15.94 -16.32 23.50
CA ILE A 149 16.27 -14.92 23.20
C ILE A 149 16.25 -14.07 24.49
N ILE A 150 15.25 -14.23 25.34
CA ILE A 150 15.12 -13.48 26.60
C ILE A 150 16.15 -13.98 27.64
N ALA A 151 16.37 -15.29 27.75
CA ALA A 151 17.28 -15.88 28.72
C ALA A 151 18.75 -15.47 28.51
N GLN A 152 19.17 -15.26 27.26
CA GLN A 152 20.51 -14.76 26.94
C GLN A 152 20.79 -13.36 27.49
N ASP A 153 19.75 -12.52 27.62
CA ASP A 153 19.88 -11.17 28.14
C ASP A 153 18.58 -10.71 28.83
N PRO A 154 18.55 -10.67 30.17
CA PRO A 154 17.38 -10.24 30.94
C PRO A 154 16.90 -8.82 30.60
N SER A 155 17.75 -7.96 30.03
CA SER A 155 17.34 -6.60 29.61
C SER A 155 16.36 -6.58 28.43
N ARG A 156 16.17 -7.73 27.77
CA ARG A 156 15.22 -7.93 26.67
C ARG A 156 13.79 -8.17 27.16
N GLU A 157 13.63 -8.56 28.43
CA GLU A 157 12.33 -8.82 29.03
C GLU A 157 11.42 -7.57 28.97
N GLY A 158 10.17 -7.76 28.56
CA GLY A 158 9.21 -6.66 28.33
C GLY A 158 9.44 -5.81 27.07
N ARG A 159 10.54 -6.01 26.34
CA ARG A 159 10.82 -5.32 25.06
C ARG A 159 10.45 -6.16 23.83
N LEU A 160 10.46 -7.48 23.93
CA LEU A 160 9.87 -8.36 22.92
C LEU A 160 8.35 -8.42 23.16
N LYS A 161 7.58 -8.04 22.15
CA LYS A 161 6.11 -8.00 22.20
C LYS A 161 5.53 -8.68 20.96
N TYR A 162 4.25 -9.00 21.06
CA TYR A 162 3.52 -9.68 20.00
C TYR A 162 2.45 -8.78 19.40
N TRP A 163 2.26 -8.86 18.09
CA TRP A 163 1.20 -8.17 17.36
C TRP A 163 0.26 -9.18 16.71
N ASN A 164 -0.98 -8.74 16.52
CA ASN A 164 -2.01 -9.44 15.76
C ASN A 164 -2.76 -8.43 14.87
N ASN A 165 -3.64 -8.93 14.00
CA ASN A 165 -4.37 -8.09 13.04
C ASN A 165 -5.22 -7.01 13.72
N GLU A 166 -5.81 -7.33 14.89
CA GLU A 166 -6.64 -6.39 15.64
C GLU A 166 -5.83 -5.22 16.22
N LEU A 167 -4.62 -5.49 16.73
CA LEU A 167 -3.71 -4.46 17.24
C LEU A 167 -3.31 -3.49 16.13
N CYS A 168 -2.96 -4.01 14.94
CA CYS A 168 -2.61 -3.20 13.77
C CYS A 168 -3.77 -2.29 13.34
N ALA A 169 -4.98 -2.84 13.29
CA ALA A 169 -6.18 -2.10 12.90
C ALA A 169 -6.57 -1.01 13.92
N LYS A 170 -6.55 -1.33 15.22
CA LYS A 170 -7.01 -0.40 16.28
C LYS A 170 -5.96 0.62 16.68
N ARG A 171 -4.67 0.27 16.64
CA ARG A 171 -3.58 1.10 17.19
C ARG A 171 -2.38 1.18 16.25
N PRO A 172 -2.54 1.61 14.99
CA PRO A 172 -1.44 1.71 14.02
C PRO A 172 -0.34 2.69 14.47
N LEU A 173 -0.71 3.69 15.30
CA LEU A 173 0.19 4.68 15.89
C LEU A 173 1.14 4.12 16.97
N THR A 174 1.02 2.84 17.30
CA THR A 174 1.91 2.19 18.28
C THR A 174 3.30 1.96 17.70
N PHE A 175 3.45 1.95 16.37
CA PHE A 175 4.68 1.58 15.68
C PHE A 175 5.34 2.79 15.02
N ASP A 176 6.62 3.00 15.30
CA ASP A 176 7.39 4.10 14.72
C ASP A 176 8.04 3.71 13.38
N PHE A 177 8.35 2.42 13.22
CA PHE A 177 9.12 1.89 12.10
C PHE A 177 8.70 0.45 11.79
N VAL A 178 8.54 0.11 10.51
CA VAL A 178 8.18 -1.23 10.06
C VAL A 178 9.36 -1.83 9.28
N ILE A 179 9.75 -3.05 9.64
CA ILE A 179 10.73 -3.85 8.90
C ILE A 179 10.00 -5.05 8.30
N THR A 180 10.16 -5.27 7.00
CA THR A 180 9.59 -6.44 6.32
C THR A 180 10.67 -7.38 5.82
N LEU A 181 10.53 -8.67 6.08
CA LEU A 181 11.38 -9.75 5.59
C LEU A 181 10.59 -10.60 4.60
N GLY A 182 10.88 -10.47 3.30
CA GLY A 182 10.20 -11.24 2.26
C GLY A 182 10.22 -10.58 0.89
N GLY A 183 9.16 -10.80 0.11
CA GLY A 183 9.00 -10.25 -1.24
C GLY A 183 7.95 -9.12 -1.30
N ASP A 184 7.58 -8.73 -2.51
CA ASP A 184 6.57 -7.70 -2.75
C ASP A 184 5.21 -8.04 -2.09
N GLY A 185 4.84 -9.33 -2.04
CA GLY A 185 3.62 -9.79 -1.34
C GLY A 185 3.62 -9.51 0.17
N THR A 186 4.79 -9.43 0.81
CA THR A 186 4.93 -9.04 2.22
C THR A 186 4.62 -7.55 2.40
N LEU A 187 4.96 -6.70 1.42
CA LEU A 187 4.63 -5.26 1.47
C LEU A 187 3.15 -5.01 1.22
N LEU A 188 2.53 -5.81 0.34
CA LEU A 188 1.06 -5.81 0.21
C LEU A 188 0.40 -6.24 1.52
N TYR A 189 0.98 -7.22 2.25
CA TYR A 189 0.51 -7.56 3.60
C TYR A 189 0.63 -6.38 4.56
N ALA A 190 1.75 -5.65 4.54
CA ALA A 190 1.93 -4.46 5.37
C ALA A 190 0.88 -3.39 5.04
N SER A 191 0.64 -3.09 3.75
CA SER A 191 -0.39 -2.13 3.34
C SER A 191 -1.77 -2.57 3.83
N TRP A 192 -2.07 -3.86 3.72
CA TRP A 192 -3.34 -4.44 4.17
C TRP A 192 -3.54 -4.31 5.68
N LEU A 193 -2.52 -4.61 6.49
CA LEU A 193 -2.58 -4.45 7.95
C LEU A 193 -2.85 -3.00 8.39
N PHE A 194 -2.33 -2.04 7.62
CA PHE A 194 -2.43 -0.61 7.91
C PHE A 194 -3.41 0.08 6.95
N GLN A 195 -4.71 -0.19 7.11
CA GLN A 195 -5.83 0.46 6.40
C GLN A 195 -6.00 1.97 6.69
N ARG A 196 -5.03 2.60 7.38
CA ARG A 196 -5.01 4.05 7.66
C ARG A 196 -3.57 4.55 7.55
N ILE A 197 -3.06 5.12 8.63
CA ILE A 197 -1.70 5.62 8.79
C ILE A 197 -0.72 4.45 8.67
N VAL A 198 0.24 4.58 7.75
CA VAL A 198 1.29 3.58 7.52
C VAL A 198 2.62 4.14 8.08
N PRO A 199 3.25 3.47 9.07
CA PRO A 199 4.60 3.84 9.50
C PRO A 199 5.62 3.66 8.35
N PRO A 200 6.76 4.37 8.37
CA PRO A 200 7.81 4.14 7.37
C PRO A 200 8.23 2.67 7.30
N VAL A 201 8.18 2.10 6.11
CA VAL A 201 8.44 0.68 5.84
C VAL A 201 9.80 0.52 5.19
N LEU A 202 10.67 -0.31 5.80
CA LEU A 202 11.93 -0.75 5.24
C LEU A 202 11.87 -2.24 4.91
N SER A 203 12.14 -2.58 3.66
CA SER A 203 11.90 -3.94 3.16
C SER A 203 13.16 -4.66 2.69
N PHE A 204 13.45 -5.81 3.30
CA PHE A 204 14.51 -6.72 2.90
C PHE A 204 13.99 -7.87 2.02
N ALA A 205 14.61 -8.03 0.87
CA ALA A 205 14.47 -9.18 -0.01
C ALA A 205 15.32 -10.35 0.50
N LEU A 206 14.73 -11.54 0.57
CA LEU A 206 15.36 -12.80 0.99
C LEU A 206 15.50 -13.78 -0.20
N GLY A 207 15.74 -13.22 -1.39
CA GLY A 207 15.76 -13.94 -2.66
C GLY A 207 16.00 -12.95 -3.80
N SER A 208 15.22 -13.03 -4.87
CA SER A 208 15.26 -12.00 -5.91
C SER A 208 14.69 -10.67 -5.41
N LEU A 209 15.37 -9.57 -5.77
CA LEU A 209 14.83 -8.22 -5.54
C LEU A 209 13.60 -8.01 -6.43
N GLY A 210 12.51 -7.56 -5.81
CA GLY A 210 11.27 -7.19 -6.48
C GLY A 210 11.22 -5.72 -6.88
N PHE A 211 10.02 -5.24 -7.22
CA PHE A 211 9.81 -3.82 -7.53
C PHE A 211 9.65 -2.98 -6.26
N LEU A 212 9.21 -3.59 -5.15
CA LEU A 212 8.98 -2.91 -3.88
C LEU A 212 10.07 -3.23 -2.86
N THR A 213 10.63 -4.45 -2.89
CA THR A 213 11.72 -4.86 -1.99
C THR A 213 13.07 -4.36 -2.50
N LYS A 214 13.59 -3.32 -1.83
CA LYS A 214 14.79 -2.59 -2.27
C LYS A 214 16.10 -3.00 -1.60
N PHE A 215 16.05 -3.58 -0.41
CA PHE A 215 17.24 -3.88 0.36
C PHE A 215 17.55 -5.37 0.33
N ASP A 216 18.81 -5.73 0.19
CA ASP A 216 19.26 -7.11 0.35
C ASP A 216 19.40 -7.44 1.85
N TYR A 217 18.85 -8.57 2.27
CA TYR A 217 19.00 -9.06 3.64
C TYR A 217 20.47 -9.22 4.04
N ALA A 218 21.37 -9.59 3.12
CA ALA A 218 22.79 -9.77 3.43
C ALA A 218 23.43 -8.53 4.10
N GLY A 219 22.94 -7.32 3.77
CA GLY A 219 23.40 -6.05 4.31
C GLY A 219 22.50 -5.45 5.41
N PHE A 220 21.64 -6.23 6.07
CA PHE A 220 20.61 -5.68 6.96
C PHE A 220 21.19 -4.89 8.15
N ARG A 221 22.29 -5.35 8.74
CA ARG A 221 22.92 -4.74 9.93
C ARG A 221 23.42 -3.33 9.63
N GLU A 222 24.11 -3.16 8.52
CA GLU A 222 24.63 -1.86 8.06
C GLU A 222 23.49 -0.93 7.67
N THR A 223 22.52 -1.47 6.91
CA THR A 223 21.35 -0.73 6.44
C THR A 223 20.54 -0.17 7.61
N LEU A 224 20.19 -0.99 8.60
CA LEU A 224 19.44 -0.56 9.78
C LEU A 224 20.25 0.40 10.66
N THR A 225 21.56 0.18 10.80
CA THR A 225 22.42 1.09 11.57
C THR A 225 22.42 2.48 10.94
N SER A 226 22.64 2.59 9.63
CA SER A 226 22.62 3.88 8.94
C SER A 226 21.23 4.50 8.96
N ALA A 227 20.16 3.71 8.76
CA ALA A 227 18.78 4.20 8.80
C ALA A 227 18.43 4.85 10.14
N PHE A 228 18.82 4.25 11.26
CA PHE A 228 18.52 4.78 12.60
C PHE A 228 19.45 5.93 13.01
N LYS A 229 20.72 5.91 12.60
CA LYS A 229 21.72 6.92 12.99
C LYS A 229 21.70 8.17 12.10
N ASP A 230 21.78 7.95 10.79
CA ASP A 230 21.94 8.97 9.76
C ASP A 230 20.60 9.46 9.20
N GLY A 231 19.53 8.69 9.44
CA GLY A 231 18.18 8.95 8.95
C GLY A 231 17.88 8.27 7.63
N VAL A 232 16.63 8.42 7.20
CA VAL A 232 16.08 7.75 6.00
C VAL A 232 15.49 8.76 5.02
N THR A 233 15.52 8.41 3.74
CA THR A 233 14.71 9.08 2.73
C THR A 233 13.44 8.27 2.50
N VAL A 234 12.29 8.93 2.47
CA VAL A 234 10.98 8.28 2.33
C VAL A 234 10.36 8.67 0.98
N SER A 235 9.89 7.67 0.25
CA SER A 235 9.07 7.81 -0.96
C SER A 235 7.63 7.42 -0.63
N LEU A 236 6.71 8.35 -0.89
CA LEU A 236 5.29 8.10 -0.73
C LEU A 236 4.72 7.50 -2.01
N ARG A 237 4.13 6.32 -1.90
CA ARG A 237 3.42 5.63 -2.99
C ARG A 237 1.92 5.90 -2.87
N LEU A 238 1.28 6.17 -4.01
CA LEU A 238 -0.16 6.29 -4.10
C LEU A 238 -0.82 4.98 -3.66
N ARG A 239 -1.91 5.11 -2.90
CA ARG A 239 -2.89 4.06 -2.62
C ARG A 239 -4.24 4.49 -3.15
N PHE A 240 -5.13 3.57 -3.46
CA PHE A 240 -6.54 3.88 -3.66
C PHE A 240 -7.35 3.62 -2.39
N GLU A 241 -8.36 4.45 -2.17
CA GLU A 241 -9.49 4.14 -1.32
C GLU A 241 -10.60 3.60 -2.22
N GLY A 242 -10.88 2.30 -2.10
CA GLY A 242 -11.96 1.60 -2.79
C GLY A 242 -13.15 1.39 -1.86
N THR A 243 -14.31 1.96 -2.18
CA THR A 243 -15.54 1.81 -1.39
C THR A 243 -16.58 1.03 -2.17
N VAL A 244 -17.06 -0.08 -1.60
CA VAL A 244 -18.15 -0.88 -2.15
C VAL A 244 -19.48 -0.20 -1.86
N MET A 245 -20.28 -0.01 -2.89
CA MET A 245 -21.57 0.66 -2.87
C MET A 245 -22.66 -0.32 -3.25
N ARG A 246 -23.65 -0.47 -2.36
CA ARG A 246 -24.75 -1.42 -2.48
C ARG A 246 -26.03 -0.72 -2.84
N SER A 247 -26.70 -1.23 -3.85
CA SER A 247 -28.01 -0.74 -4.26
C SER A 247 -29.05 -0.96 -3.14
N GLN A 248 -29.81 0.08 -2.77
CA GLN A 248 -30.77 0.05 -1.65
C GLN A 248 -32.22 -0.11 -2.07
N THR A 249 -32.59 0.49 -3.20
CA THR A 249 -33.98 0.53 -3.67
C THR A 249 -34.31 -0.69 -4.52
N LYS A 250 -35.58 -1.12 -4.50
CA LYS A 250 -36.10 -2.16 -5.40
C LYS A 250 -37.17 -1.54 -6.26
N GLY A 251 -36.91 -1.40 -7.56
CA GLY A 251 -37.81 -0.82 -8.55
C GLY A 251 -37.66 -1.52 -9.90
N GLN A 252 -38.66 -1.39 -10.78
CA GLN A 252 -38.62 -1.89 -12.15
C GLN A 252 -38.01 -0.81 -13.06
N ASN A 253 -37.20 -1.20 -14.05
CA ASN A 253 -36.46 -0.30 -14.97
C ASN A 253 -35.50 0.69 -14.29
N ARG A 254 -34.48 0.17 -13.60
CA ARG A 254 -33.38 0.98 -13.07
C ARG A 254 -32.22 0.99 -14.06
N ASP A 255 -31.56 2.14 -14.15
CA ASP A 255 -30.37 2.35 -14.97
C ASP A 255 -29.27 2.96 -14.11
N LEU A 256 -28.11 2.32 -14.08
CA LEU A 256 -26.99 2.76 -13.25
C LEU A 256 -26.42 4.09 -13.77
N VAL A 257 -26.50 4.34 -15.08
CA VAL A 257 -26.06 5.60 -15.69
C VAL A 257 -26.93 6.76 -15.19
N ALA A 258 -28.25 6.61 -15.24
CA ALA A 258 -29.19 7.60 -14.74
C ALA A 258 -28.99 7.88 -13.24
N GLU A 259 -28.76 6.84 -12.43
CA GLU A 259 -28.59 6.98 -10.98
C GLU A 259 -27.28 7.66 -10.55
N LEU A 260 -26.23 7.56 -11.38
CA LEU A 260 -24.91 8.12 -11.06
C LEU A 260 -24.64 9.47 -11.72
N ILE A 261 -25.29 9.78 -12.84
CA ILE A 261 -25.02 10.98 -13.65
C ILE A 261 -26.28 11.83 -13.90
N GLY A 262 -27.48 11.26 -13.83
CA GLY A 262 -28.72 11.94 -14.20
C GLY A 262 -29.12 13.08 -13.25
N GLU A 263 -30.09 13.89 -13.67
CA GLU A 263 -30.67 15.01 -12.90
C GLU A 263 -31.32 14.56 -11.57
N GLU A 264 -31.53 13.26 -11.37
CA GLU A 264 -31.99 12.64 -10.10
C GLU A 264 -30.87 12.49 -9.04
N ALA A 265 -29.62 12.89 -9.37
CA ALA A 265 -28.46 12.73 -8.49
C ALA A 265 -28.48 13.63 -7.23
N GLU A 266 -29.37 14.63 -7.15
CA GLU A 266 -29.29 15.63 -6.08
C GLU A 266 -29.85 15.19 -4.73
N ASP A 267 -30.70 14.15 -4.62
CA ASP A 267 -31.28 13.79 -3.31
C ASP A 267 -31.57 12.29 -3.06
N ASP A 268 -31.35 11.38 -4.01
CA ASP A 268 -31.65 9.97 -3.78
C ASP A 268 -30.43 9.17 -3.29
N TYR A 269 -30.49 8.73 -2.02
CA TYR A 269 -29.61 7.70 -1.46
C TYR A 269 -29.91 6.33 -2.10
N THR A 270 -29.73 6.20 -3.41
CA THR A 270 -29.92 4.94 -4.15
C THR A 270 -28.96 3.85 -3.69
N HIS A 271 -27.80 4.24 -3.13
CA HIS A 271 -26.74 3.34 -2.70
C HIS A 271 -26.17 3.65 -1.32
N LYS A 272 -25.95 2.58 -0.52
CA LYS A 272 -25.24 2.64 0.78
C LYS A 272 -23.82 2.08 0.67
N PRO A 273 -22.87 2.62 1.44
CA PRO A 273 -21.56 1.99 1.55
C PRO A 273 -21.65 0.68 2.36
N ASP A 274 -20.90 -0.32 1.95
CA ASP A 274 -20.78 -1.61 2.64
C ASP A 274 -19.43 -1.73 3.36
N GLY A 275 -18.36 -1.35 2.67
CA GLY A 275 -16.99 -1.35 3.20
C GLY A 275 -16.05 -0.49 2.35
N SER A 276 -14.98 -0.02 2.98
CA SER A 276 -13.91 0.75 2.34
C SER A 276 -12.55 0.12 2.62
N TYR A 277 -11.70 0.07 1.60
CA TYR A 277 -10.39 -0.57 1.64
C TYR A 277 -9.32 0.34 1.05
N GLU A 278 -8.17 0.39 1.71
CA GLU A 278 -6.96 1.07 1.25
C GLU A 278 -6.05 0.07 0.54
N ILE A 279 -5.82 0.26 -0.75
CA ILE A 279 -5.09 -0.69 -1.60
C ILE A 279 -3.87 -0.04 -2.24
N LEU A 280 -2.78 -0.81 -2.39
CA LEU A 280 -1.51 -0.31 -2.92
C LEU A 280 -1.35 -0.53 -4.43
N ASN A 281 -1.78 -1.68 -4.94
CA ASN A 281 -1.57 -2.06 -6.33
C ASN A 281 -2.81 -1.80 -7.17
N ASP A 282 -3.85 -2.62 -7.01
CA ASP A 282 -4.97 -2.65 -7.93
C ASP A 282 -6.29 -3.09 -7.30
N ILE A 283 -7.37 -2.57 -7.89
CA ILE A 283 -8.73 -3.05 -7.70
C ILE A 283 -9.15 -3.71 -9.01
N VAL A 284 -9.54 -4.98 -8.93
CA VAL A 284 -9.89 -5.78 -10.09
C VAL A 284 -11.36 -6.19 -9.99
N ASN A 285 -12.18 -5.72 -10.92
CA ASN A 285 -13.55 -6.19 -11.08
C ASN A 285 -13.56 -7.27 -12.16
N TYR A 286 -13.99 -8.49 -11.84
CA TYR A 286 -13.92 -9.62 -12.76
C TYR A 286 -15.15 -10.54 -12.68
N THR A 287 -15.37 -11.35 -13.71
CA THR A 287 -16.48 -12.29 -13.83
C THR A 287 -16.57 -13.27 -12.65
N ASN A 288 -17.79 -13.64 -12.30
CA ASN A 288 -18.06 -14.71 -11.36
C ASN A 288 -17.54 -16.08 -11.86
N LEU A 289 -16.60 -16.67 -11.12
CA LEU A 289 -15.94 -17.95 -11.43
C LEU A 289 -16.90 -19.14 -11.48
N LEU A 290 -18.12 -19.02 -10.94
CA LEU A 290 -19.13 -20.08 -10.98
C LEU A 290 -19.90 -20.14 -12.31
N LEU A 291 -19.74 -19.15 -13.20
CA LEU A 291 -20.36 -19.11 -14.53
C LEU A 291 -19.31 -18.82 -15.63
N PRO A 292 -18.34 -19.73 -15.86
CA PRO A 292 -17.13 -19.49 -16.66
C PRO A 292 -17.34 -19.26 -18.17
N ILE A 293 -18.58 -19.22 -18.66
CA ILE A 293 -18.92 -19.04 -20.09
C ILE A 293 -19.52 -17.65 -20.35
N ALA A 294 -19.86 -16.87 -19.31
CA ALA A 294 -20.48 -15.56 -19.46
C ALA A 294 -19.46 -14.42 -19.26
N MET A 295 -19.38 -13.51 -20.24
CA MET A 295 -18.61 -12.27 -20.11
C MET A 295 -19.31 -11.31 -19.15
N SER A 296 -18.54 -10.64 -18.30
CA SER A 296 -19.08 -9.59 -17.43
C SER A 296 -19.37 -8.33 -18.25
N ALA A 297 -20.52 -7.71 -17.98
CA ALA A 297 -20.79 -6.33 -18.37
C ALA A 297 -20.38 -5.44 -17.19
N ILE A 298 -19.48 -4.50 -17.44
CA ILE A 298 -18.94 -3.60 -16.41
C ILE A 298 -19.03 -2.17 -16.94
N GLU A 299 -19.68 -1.29 -16.20
CA GLU A 299 -19.75 0.13 -16.54
C GLU A 299 -18.67 0.91 -15.80
N ILE A 300 -17.96 1.77 -16.53
CA ILE A 300 -16.92 2.63 -16.00
C ILE A 300 -17.39 4.07 -16.10
N PHE A 301 -17.37 4.75 -14.97
CA PHE A 301 -17.69 6.17 -14.85
C PHE A 301 -16.47 6.90 -14.30
N GLY A 302 -16.23 8.12 -14.80
CA GLY A 302 -15.21 9.02 -14.28
C GLY A 302 -15.86 10.35 -13.92
N ASP A 303 -15.77 10.74 -12.65
CA ASP A 303 -16.50 11.88 -12.09
C ASP A 303 -18.00 11.82 -12.47
N ASP A 304 -18.49 12.74 -13.29
CA ASP A 304 -19.90 12.84 -13.68
C ASP A 304 -20.11 12.40 -15.15
N GLU A 305 -19.19 11.60 -15.69
CA GLU A 305 -19.22 11.13 -17.08
C GLU A 305 -19.18 9.60 -17.15
N HIS A 306 -20.02 9.02 -18.02
CA HIS A 306 -19.95 7.62 -18.39
C HIS A 306 -18.86 7.47 -19.44
N PHE A 307 -17.84 6.66 -19.13
CA PHE A 307 -16.73 6.46 -20.06
C PHE A 307 -17.07 5.40 -21.08
N THR A 308 -17.43 4.22 -20.61
CA THR A 308 -17.78 3.09 -21.48
C THR A 308 -18.37 1.94 -20.67
N THR A 309 -19.06 1.05 -21.37
CA THR A 309 -19.49 -0.25 -20.86
C THR A 309 -18.62 -1.33 -21.50
N VAL A 310 -17.87 -2.04 -20.67
CA VAL A 310 -16.91 -3.06 -21.07
C VAL A 310 -17.56 -4.43 -20.99
N GLN A 311 -17.46 -5.20 -22.07
CA GLN A 311 -17.72 -6.64 -22.07
C GLN A 311 -16.39 -7.38 -22.08
N ALA A 312 -16.03 -7.98 -20.95
CA ALA A 312 -14.71 -8.56 -20.72
C ALA A 312 -14.75 -9.61 -19.60
N ASP A 313 -13.62 -10.30 -19.39
CA ASP A 313 -13.41 -11.09 -18.17
C ASP A 313 -13.33 -10.18 -16.94
N GLY A 314 -12.94 -8.92 -17.14
CA GLY A 314 -12.92 -7.91 -16.09
C GLY A 314 -12.24 -6.60 -16.49
N VAL A 315 -12.08 -5.73 -15.50
CA VAL A 315 -11.36 -4.45 -15.57
C VAL A 315 -10.43 -4.35 -14.37
N CYS A 316 -9.16 -4.03 -14.62
CA CYS A 316 -8.15 -3.74 -13.62
C CYS A 316 -7.92 -2.23 -13.54
N VAL A 317 -8.10 -1.67 -12.34
CA VAL A 317 -7.78 -0.27 -12.02
C VAL A 317 -6.58 -0.27 -11.10
N ALA A 318 -5.43 0.19 -11.60
CA ALA A 318 -4.14 0.08 -10.92
C ALA A 318 -3.52 1.44 -10.59
N THR A 319 -2.82 1.49 -9.46
CA THR A 319 -1.93 2.59 -9.12
C THR A 319 -0.65 2.51 -9.98
N PRO A 320 0.18 3.56 -10.01
CA PRO A 320 1.50 3.50 -10.65
C PRO A 320 2.38 2.39 -10.06
N THR A 321 2.19 2.08 -8.76
CA THR A 321 2.89 0.97 -8.09
C THR A 321 2.36 -0.39 -8.56
N GLY A 322 1.05 -0.53 -8.74
CA GLY A 322 0.41 -1.71 -9.32
C GLY A 322 0.65 -1.91 -10.81
N SER A 323 1.24 -0.92 -11.51
CA SER A 323 1.51 -1.02 -12.95
C SER A 323 2.39 -2.21 -13.34
N THR A 324 3.26 -2.68 -12.43
CA THR A 324 4.13 -3.83 -12.58
C THR A 324 3.52 -5.15 -12.06
N ALA A 325 2.31 -5.11 -11.50
CA ALA A 325 1.61 -6.25 -10.92
C ALA A 325 0.60 -6.84 -11.92
N TYR A 326 -0.66 -7.02 -11.54
CA TYR A 326 -1.66 -7.66 -12.40
C TYR A 326 -1.97 -6.83 -13.65
N ASN A 327 -1.90 -5.50 -13.55
CA ASN A 327 -2.01 -4.59 -14.69
C ASN A 327 -1.01 -4.93 -15.82
N LEU A 328 0.24 -5.25 -15.51
CA LEU A 328 1.24 -5.62 -16.52
C LEU A 328 0.84 -6.91 -17.24
N ALA A 329 0.35 -7.90 -16.49
CA ALA A 329 -0.11 -9.17 -17.04
C ALA A 329 -1.36 -9.01 -17.92
N ALA A 330 -2.24 -8.06 -17.58
CA ALA A 330 -3.42 -7.72 -18.38
C ALA A 330 -3.08 -6.90 -19.65
N GLY A 331 -1.81 -6.57 -19.91
CA GLY A 331 -1.37 -5.80 -21.08
C GLY A 331 -1.38 -4.28 -20.87
N GLY A 332 -1.48 -3.82 -19.62
CA GLY A 332 -1.36 -2.41 -19.25
C GLY A 332 0.08 -1.89 -19.32
N SER A 333 0.24 -0.56 -19.36
CA SER A 333 1.56 0.09 -19.44
C SER A 333 2.30 0.10 -18.10
N LEU A 334 3.63 0.04 -18.16
CA LEU A 334 4.50 0.33 -17.01
C LEU A 334 4.46 1.82 -16.68
N CYS A 335 4.36 2.16 -15.39
CA CYS A 335 4.31 3.54 -14.93
C CYS A 335 5.33 3.78 -13.81
N HIS A 336 5.98 4.95 -13.85
CA HIS A 336 6.89 5.34 -12.78
C HIS A 336 6.09 5.64 -11.49
N PRO A 337 6.52 5.16 -10.29
CA PRO A 337 5.74 5.26 -9.06
C PRO A 337 5.40 6.68 -8.59
N GLU A 338 6.12 7.68 -9.10
CA GLU A 338 5.92 9.10 -8.76
C GLU A 338 4.91 9.81 -9.67
N ASN A 339 4.46 9.15 -10.74
CA ASN A 339 3.49 9.73 -11.65
C ASN A 339 2.11 9.73 -10.97
N PRO A 340 1.42 10.88 -10.88
CA PRO A 340 0.12 10.98 -10.22
C PRO A 340 -1.01 10.53 -11.16
N VAL A 341 -1.07 9.24 -11.45
CA VAL A 341 -2.00 8.68 -12.44
C VAL A 341 -2.70 7.41 -11.95
N ILE A 342 -3.85 7.12 -12.54
CA ILE A 342 -4.59 5.87 -12.43
C ILE A 342 -4.49 5.16 -13.78
N LEU A 343 -4.23 3.85 -13.76
CA LEU A 343 -4.22 3.03 -14.96
C LEU A 343 -5.50 2.20 -15.00
N VAL A 344 -6.17 2.15 -16.15
CA VAL A 344 -7.36 1.32 -16.38
C VAL A 344 -7.09 0.39 -17.55
N THR A 345 -7.16 -0.91 -17.30
CA THR A 345 -6.83 -1.96 -18.27
C THR A 345 -7.93 -3.03 -18.24
N ALA A 346 -8.57 -3.29 -19.38
CA ALA A 346 -9.53 -4.39 -19.47
C ALA A 346 -8.82 -5.75 -19.59
N ILE A 347 -9.43 -6.78 -19.03
CA ILE A 347 -8.91 -8.15 -19.01
C ILE A 347 -9.68 -8.94 -20.06
N CYS A 348 -9.00 -9.37 -21.13
CA CYS A 348 -9.62 -10.14 -22.22
C CYS A 348 -10.91 -9.49 -22.77
N ALA A 349 -10.86 -8.19 -23.09
CA ALA A 349 -12.02 -7.47 -23.62
C ALA A 349 -12.50 -8.05 -24.96
N HIS A 350 -13.81 -8.24 -25.10
CA HIS A 350 -14.43 -8.63 -26.37
C HIS A 350 -14.31 -7.53 -27.43
N THR A 351 -14.33 -6.28 -26.97
CA THR A 351 -14.22 -5.10 -27.83
C THR A 351 -12.78 -4.89 -28.28
N LEU A 352 -12.52 -5.01 -29.58
CA LEU A 352 -11.20 -4.86 -30.20
C LEU A 352 -10.58 -3.45 -30.06
N SER A 353 -11.39 -2.44 -29.74
CA SER A 353 -10.95 -1.05 -29.60
C SER A 353 -10.60 -0.66 -28.16
N PHE A 354 -10.83 -1.52 -27.16
CA PHE A 354 -10.47 -1.18 -25.78
C PHE A 354 -8.94 -1.18 -25.65
N ARG A 355 -8.36 -0.02 -25.34
CA ARG A 355 -6.93 0.15 -25.07
C ARG A 355 -6.74 0.55 -23.61
N PRO A 356 -5.63 0.18 -22.96
CA PRO A 356 -5.31 0.69 -21.63
C PRO A 356 -5.32 2.22 -21.60
N ILE A 357 -5.96 2.80 -20.58
CA ILE A 357 -6.13 4.26 -20.41
C ILE A 357 -5.36 4.71 -19.17
N ILE A 358 -4.75 5.89 -19.25
CA ILE A 358 -4.08 6.55 -18.13
C ILE A 358 -4.88 7.82 -17.80
N LEU A 359 -5.33 7.93 -16.56
CA LEU A 359 -6.16 9.00 -16.04
C LEU A 359 -5.45 9.76 -14.91
N PRO A 360 -5.81 11.02 -14.62
CA PRO A 360 -5.25 11.73 -13.47
C PRO A 360 -5.70 11.11 -12.14
N ASP A 361 -4.84 11.12 -11.12
CA ASP A 361 -5.15 10.67 -9.74
C ASP A 361 -6.25 11.47 -9.02
N THR A 362 -6.68 12.60 -9.58
CA THR A 362 -7.73 13.46 -9.03
C THR A 362 -9.14 13.03 -9.43
N ILE A 363 -9.28 12.13 -10.40
CA ILE A 363 -10.58 11.65 -10.86
C ILE A 363 -11.15 10.65 -9.85
N VAL A 364 -12.47 10.67 -9.66
CA VAL A 364 -13.19 9.61 -8.93
C VAL A 364 -13.74 8.63 -9.96
N LEU A 365 -13.21 7.41 -9.95
CA LEU A 365 -13.72 6.34 -10.81
C LEU A 365 -14.84 5.59 -10.09
N ARG A 366 -15.89 5.22 -10.83
CA ARG A 366 -16.87 4.24 -10.36
C ARG A 366 -16.90 3.09 -11.36
N VAL A 367 -16.80 1.87 -10.86
CA VAL A 367 -16.82 0.66 -11.67
C VAL A 367 -17.96 -0.22 -11.17
N GLY A 368 -19.00 -0.36 -11.97
CA GLY A 368 -20.27 -0.97 -11.56
C GLY A 368 -20.75 -2.09 -12.44
N VAL A 369 -21.68 -2.89 -11.90
CA VAL A 369 -22.40 -3.91 -12.65
C VAL A 369 -23.75 -3.33 -13.07
N PRO A 370 -24.05 -3.22 -14.38
CA PRO A 370 -25.32 -2.66 -14.81
C PRO A 370 -26.50 -3.55 -14.42
N TYR A 371 -27.70 -2.97 -14.33
CA TYR A 371 -28.90 -3.70 -13.88
C TYR A 371 -29.34 -4.81 -14.83
N ASP A 372 -29.04 -4.68 -16.12
CA ASP A 372 -29.33 -5.66 -17.17
C ASP A 372 -28.22 -6.73 -17.33
N ALA A 373 -27.17 -6.68 -16.50
CA ALA A 373 -26.10 -7.65 -16.52
C ALA A 373 -26.62 -9.07 -16.20
N ARG A 374 -26.23 -10.02 -17.05
CA ARG A 374 -26.62 -11.43 -16.90
C ARG A 374 -26.04 -12.09 -15.65
N THR A 375 -24.90 -11.62 -15.16
CA THR A 375 -24.17 -12.21 -14.04
C THR A 375 -23.64 -11.14 -13.10
N SER A 376 -23.48 -11.50 -11.82
CA SER A 376 -22.70 -10.71 -10.87
C SER A 376 -21.22 -10.65 -11.27
N SER A 377 -20.49 -9.71 -10.68
CA SER A 377 -19.03 -9.63 -10.77
C SER A 377 -18.41 -9.69 -9.37
N TRP A 378 -17.09 -9.79 -9.28
CA TRP A 378 -16.34 -9.73 -8.04
C TRP A 378 -15.36 -8.58 -8.08
N ALA A 379 -15.35 -7.76 -7.03
CA ALA A 379 -14.30 -6.79 -6.77
C ALA A 379 -13.23 -7.41 -5.88
N SER A 380 -11.99 -7.46 -6.37
CA SER A 380 -10.80 -7.88 -5.62
C SER A 380 -9.94 -6.67 -5.27
N PHE A 381 -9.48 -6.62 -4.03
CA PHE A 381 -8.66 -5.55 -3.48
C PHE A 381 -7.26 -6.11 -3.19
N ASP A 382 -6.23 -5.69 -3.95
CA ASP A 382 -4.84 -6.20 -3.89
C ASP A 382 -4.73 -7.75 -3.92
N GLY A 383 -5.71 -8.43 -4.51
CA GLY A 383 -5.75 -9.90 -4.58
C GLY A 383 -6.04 -10.60 -3.25
N ARG A 384 -6.58 -9.91 -2.24
CA ARG A 384 -6.81 -10.47 -0.90
C ARG A 384 -8.26 -10.57 -0.51
N GLU A 385 -8.91 -9.42 -0.42
CA GLU A 385 -10.31 -9.34 -0.08
C GLU A 385 -11.10 -9.35 -1.38
N ARG A 386 -12.16 -10.14 -1.40
CA ARG A 386 -13.06 -10.22 -2.55
C ARG A 386 -14.47 -9.99 -2.10
N VAL A 387 -15.16 -9.12 -2.81
CA VAL A 387 -16.54 -8.76 -2.52
C VAL A 387 -17.35 -8.97 -3.78
N GLU A 388 -18.38 -9.80 -3.71
CA GLU A 388 -19.30 -9.98 -4.83
C GLU A 388 -20.08 -8.67 -5.03
N LEU A 389 -20.23 -8.23 -6.28
CA LEU A 389 -21.03 -7.10 -6.73
C LEU A 389 -22.25 -7.64 -7.49
N CYS A 390 -23.44 -7.37 -6.96
CA CYS A 390 -24.69 -7.69 -7.63
C CYS A 390 -25.04 -6.61 -8.67
N GLN A 391 -26.06 -6.86 -9.48
CA GLN A 391 -26.59 -5.86 -10.40
C GLN A 391 -26.95 -4.56 -9.66
N GLY A 392 -26.46 -3.43 -10.18
CA GLY A 392 -26.57 -2.10 -9.58
C GLY A 392 -25.44 -1.77 -8.60
N ASP A 393 -24.73 -2.74 -8.06
CA ASP A 393 -23.62 -2.46 -7.15
C ASP A 393 -22.40 -1.92 -7.92
N TYR A 394 -21.61 -1.07 -7.26
CA TYR A 394 -20.39 -0.53 -7.84
C TYR A 394 -19.30 -0.29 -6.80
N VAL A 395 -18.07 -0.12 -7.27
CA VAL A 395 -16.93 0.29 -6.45
C VAL A 395 -16.55 1.71 -6.82
N THR A 396 -16.51 2.60 -5.84
CA THR A 396 -15.93 3.94 -5.98
C THR A 396 -14.45 3.89 -5.66
N ILE A 397 -13.61 4.40 -6.55
CA ILE A 397 -12.16 4.37 -6.48
C ILE A 397 -11.64 5.80 -6.54
N SER A 398 -10.82 6.18 -5.56
CA SER A 398 -10.20 7.51 -5.50
C SER A 398 -8.80 7.43 -4.89
N ALA A 399 -7.98 8.46 -5.10
CA ALA A 399 -6.68 8.57 -4.45
C ALA A 399 -6.83 8.64 -2.92
N SER A 400 -6.16 7.72 -2.23
CA SER A 400 -6.18 7.64 -0.78
C SER A 400 -5.50 8.85 -0.14
N ARG A 401 -6.06 9.29 1.00
CA ARG A 401 -5.42 10.27 1.88
C ARG A 401 -4.21 9.73 2.63
N TYR A 402 -4.04 8.41 2.64
CA TYR A 402 -3.00 7.71 3.37
C TYR A 402 -2.05 7.02 2.38
N PRO A 403 -1.02 7.72 1.88
CA PRO A 403 -0.04 7.09 0.99
C PRO A 403 0.82 6.08 1.76
N PHE A 404 1.37 5.10 1.04
CA PHE A 404 2.28 4.12 1.61
C PHE A 404 3.71 4.67 1.66
N ALA A 405 4.29 4.72 2.86
CA ALA A 405 5.61 5.32 3.09
C ALA A 405 6.73 4.28 2.96
N ASN A 406 7.38 4.21 1.80
CA ASN A 406 8.49 3.29 1.56
C ASN A 406 9.85 3.97 1.80
N ILE A 407 10.75 3.31 2.51
CA ILE A 407 12.11 3.80 2.73
C ILE A 407 12.98 3.48 1.51
N MET A 408 13.77 4.48 1.09
CA MET A 408 14.64 4.39 -0.06
C MET A 408 16.09 4.15 0.33
N GLN A 409 16.81 3.44 -0.54
CA GLN A 409 18.27 3.35 -0.44
C GLN A 409 18.91 4.72 -0.69
N GLN A 410 20.05 4.97 -0.05
CA GLN A 410 20.72 6.26 -0.14
C GLN A 410 21.22 6.54 -1.58
N GLY A 411 20.85 7.71 -2.11
CA GLY A 411 21.51 8.32 -3.29
C GLY A 411 20.98 7.98 -4.68
N ARG A 412 19.95 7.14 -4.87
CA ARG A 412 19.58 6.63 -6.22
C ARG A 412 18.08 6.71 -6.59
N ARG A 413 17.43 7.86 -6.38
CA ARG A 413 15.97 7.98 -6.53
C ARG A 413 15.41 7.58 -7.91
N SER A 414 16.02 8.08 -8.98
CA SER A 414 15.56 7.84 -10.37
C SER A 414 16.11 6.55 -10.96
N GLU A 415 17.32 6.15 -10.58
CA GLU A 415 17.94 4.94 -11.10
C GLU A 415 17.31 3.66 -10.53
N ASP A 416 16.83 3.71 -9.29
CA ASP A 416 16.23 2.54 -8.61
C ASP A 416 15.16 1.86 -9.46
N TRP A 417 14.18 2.62 -9.97
CA TRP A 417 13.06 2.05 -10.72
C TRP A 417 13.50 1.49 -12.07
N VAL A 418 14.37 2.20 -12.78
CA VAL A 418 14.94 1.75 -14.06
C VAL A 418 15.77 0.48 -13.85
N ASN A 419 16.58 0.44 -12.80
CA ASN A 419 17.38 -0.74 -12.45
C ASN A 419 16.51 -1.93 -12.05
N SER A 420 15.42 -1.70 -11.30
CA SER A 420 14.43 -2.74 -10.98
C SER A 420 13.79 -3.30 -12.25
N ILE A 421 13.36 -2.46 -13.19
CA ILE A 421 12.80 -2.92 -14.47
C ILE A 421 13.83 -3.72 -15.26
N SER A 422 15.05 -3.21 -15.40
CA SER A 422 16.12 -3.90 -16.13
C SER A 422 16.47 -5.25 -15.50
N ARG A 423 16.46 -5.35 -14.16
CA ARG A 423 16.77 -6.59 -13.43
C ARG A 423 15.64 -7.61 -13.48
N THR A 424 14.40 -7.17 -13.29
CA THR A 424 13.24 -8.06 -13.12
C THR A 424 12.63 -8.46 -14.46
N LEU A 425 12.62 -7.57 -15.45
CA LEU A 425 12.03 -7.81 -16.77
C LEU A 425 13.06 -8.03 -17.88
N ASN A 426 14.36 -7.95 -17.57
CA ASN A 426 15.43 -7.91 -18.58
C ASN A 426 15.14 -6.89 -19.69
N TRP A 427 14.61 -5.73 -19.29
CA TRP A 427 13.98 -4.80 -20.20
C TRP A 427 14.93 -4.34 -21.30
N ASN A 428 14.59 -4.72 -22.54
CA ASN A 428 15.37 -4.45 -23.74
C ASN A 428 16.86 -4.85 -23.63
N SER A 429 17.16 -5.91 -22.88
CA SER A 429 18.50 -6.51 -22.88
C SER A 429 18.77 -7.14 -24.25
N ARG A 430 19.38 -6.36 -25.13
CA ARG A 430 19.86 -6.81 -26.44
C ARG A 430 21.37 -6.72 -26.47
N GLN A 431 22.02 -7.74 -27.02
CA GLN A 431 23.39 -7.59 -27.46
C GLN A 431 23.42 -6.45 -28.49
N ARG A 432 24.28 -5.45 -28.25
CA ARG A 432 24.46 -4.35 -29.18
C ARG A 432 24.83 -4.95 -30.53
N GLN A 433 24.08 -4.61 -31.58
CA GLN A 433 24.31 -5.15 -32.91
C GLN A 433 25.72 -4.76 -33.34
N LYS A 434 26.61 -5.75 -33.41
CA LYS A 434 28.01 -5.55 -33.78
C LYS A 434 28.06 -5.11 -35.24
N SER A 435 28.94 -4.17 -35.55
CA SER A 435 29.23 -3.85 -36.94
C SER A 435 29.90 -5.04 -37.63
N PHE A 436 29.75 -5.16 -38.95
CA PHE A 436 30.37 -6.26 -39.72
C PHE A 436 31.91 -6.29 -39.58
N LYS A 437 32.52 -5.16 -39.20
CA LYS A 437 33.96 -5.06 -38.90
C LYS A 437 34.30 -5.76 -37.58
N GLU A 438 33.56 -5.47 -36.51
CA GLU A 438 33.76 -6.08 -35.19
C GLU A 438 33.50 -7.59 -35.20
N TRP A 439 32.58 -8.07 -36.05
CA TRP A 439 32.34 -9.51 -36.22
C TRP A 439 33.52 -10.25 -36.85
N ARG A 440 34.22 -9.63 -37.82
CA ARG A 440 35.41 -10.24 -38.44
C ARG A 440 36.58 -10.37 -37.47
N PHE A 441 36.79 -9.36 -36.62
CA PHE A 441 37.85 -9.41 -35.60
C PHE A 441 37.61 -10.54 -34.58
N ASP A 442 36.38 -10.71 -34.09
CA ASP A 442 36.03 -11.83 -33.20
C ASP A 442 36.20 -13.20 -33.87
N GLU A 443 35.96 -13.30 -35.18
CA GLU A 443 36.11 -14.56 -35.92
C GLU A 443 37.58 -14.92 -36.15
N GLU A 444 38.43 -13.91 -36.35
CA GLU A 444 39.89 -14.06 -36.42
C GLU A 444 40.47 -14.44 -35.04
N GLU A 445 40.07 -13.77 -33.96
CA GLU A 445 40.47 -14.13 -32.59
C GLU A 445 40.04 -15.57 -32.23
N ARG A 446 38.81 -15.98 -32.56
CA ARG A 446 38.36 -17.37 -32.33
C ARG A 446 39.10 -18.41 -33.16
N LYS A 447 39.62 -18.04 -34.33
CA LYS A 447 40.45 -18.94 -35.16
C LYS A 447 41.84 -19.07 -34.54
N GLU A 448 42.45 -17.97 -34.13
CA GLU A 448 43.74 -17.97 -33.44
C GLU A 448 43.70 -18.74 -32.11
N GLU A 449 42.61 -18.60 -31.34
CA GLU A 449 42.44 -19.29 -30.05
C GLU A 449 42.29 -20.81 -30.25
N LYS A 450 41.54 -21.25 -31.27
CA LYS A 450 41.43 -22.66 -31.65
C LYS A 450 42.71 -23.26 -32.21
N GLU A 451 43.55 -22.46 -32.87
CA GLU A 451 44.86 -22.89 -33.35
C GLU A 451 45.87 -23.00 -32.20
N ARG A 452 45.77 -22.14 -31.19
CA ARG A 452 46.57 -22.26 -29.95
C ARG A 452 46.22 -23.49 -29.13
N GLU A 453 44.93 -23.83 -29.01
CA GLU A 453 44.48 -25.04 -28.31
C GLU A 453 44.92 -26.32 -29.03
N LYS A 454 44.96 -26.33 -30.38
CA LYS A 454 45.44 -27.48 -31.16
C LYS A 454 46.96 -27.63 -31.20
N GLY A 455 47.72 -26.60 -30.81
CA GLY A 455 49.17 -26.65 -30.73
C GLY A 455 49.73 -27.09 -29.37
N GLN A 456 48.86 -27.45 -28.42
CA GLN A 456 49.23 -27.91 -27.07
C GLN A 456 48.92 -29.40 -26.79
N GLU A 457 48.39 -30.14 -27.76
CA GLU A 457 48.44 -31.62 -27.83
C GLU A 457 49.65 -32.07 -28.66
#